data_AF-A0A7Y2JCZ1-F1
#
_entry.id   AF-A0A7Y2JCZ1-F1
#
_cell.length_a   1.000
_cell.length_b   1.000
_cell.length_c   1.000
_cell.angle_alpha   90.00
_cell.angle_beta   90.00
_cell.angle_gamma   90.00
#
_symmetry.space_group_name_H-M   'P 1'
#
loop_
_entity.id
_entity.type
_entity.pdbx_description
1 polymer ?
#
loop_
_entity_poly.entity_id
_entity_poly.type
_entity_poly.pdbx_seq_one_letter_code
_entity_poly.pdbx_strand_id
1 'polypeptide(L)'
;MTKNFVLDTNVLLHDPSALFKFQENRIIIPITVIEELDRFKKDLNMLGRNARTVSKFIDRMRREGSLAEGVPTETGGMLRVAFDGDGAALLPAELQGNREDNQILAVALGEKVRDENARIVLVSKDTNLRIKADALGLRAEDFESDRVDVEELYKGYREVTVEKAWIDAFFAEGESIPPVGGEDLLPNEYLVLRNSSSQSALGRYDPARRKVRLLPSFKEDIWGVRPRNKEQHFALDILLDDSVKLVTLAGKAGTGKTLLAIAAGLRKTSDDEAYQRLLVSRPVFPMGKDIGFLPGDVEEKLKPWMQPIFDNVEYL
;
A
#
# COMPACT_ATOMS: atom_id res chain seq x y z
N MET A 1 -30.48 9.23 -7.42
CA MET A 1 -31.00 7.85 -7.52
C MET A 1 -29.89 6.89 -7.13
N THR A 2 -30.14 6.07 -6.12
CA THR A 2 -29.17 5.09 -5.57
C THR A 2 -28.96 3.94 -6.56
N LYS A 3 -27.71 3.62 -6.86
CA LYS A 3 -27.32 2.45 -7.66
C LYS A 3 -26.99 1.26 -6.74
N ASN A 4 -27.11 0.05 -7.28
CA ASN A 4 -26.68 -1.19 -6.64
C ASN A 4 -25.47 -1.74 -7.41
N PHE A 5 -24.31 -1.75 -6.77
CA PHE A 5 -23.06 -2.25 -7.34
C PHE A 5 -22.79 -3.66 -6.84
N VAL A 6 -22.68 -4.62 -7.75
CA VAL A 6 -22.26 -5.99 -7.44
C VAL A 6 -20.77 -6.09 -7.74
N LEU A 7 -19.96 -6.43 -6.72
CA LEU A 7 -18.50 -6.42 -6.86
C LEU A 7 -17.95 -7.81 -7.15
N ASP A 8 -16.98 -7.87 -8.04
CA ASP A 8 -16.10 -9.01 -8.28
C ASP A 8 -14.91 -9.02 -7.28
N THR A 9 -14.39 -10.19 -6.97
CA THR A 9 -13.20 -10.40 -6.14
C THR A 9 -11.98 -9.66 -6.67
N ASN A 10 -11.75 -9.66 -7.99
CA ASN A 10 -10.58 -9.00 -8.57
C ASN A 10 -10.55 -7.50 -8.27
N VAL A 11 -11.72 -6.86 -8.15
CA VAL A 11 -11.83 -5.46 -7.74
C VAL A 11 -11.23 -5.26 -6.35
N LEU A 12 -11.64 -6.10 -5.39
CA LEU A 12 -11.23 -6.03 -4.00
C LEU A 12 -9.78 -6.47 -3.78
N LEU A 13 -9.31 -7.46 -4.55
CA LEU A 13 -7.93 -7.93 -4.50
C LEU A 13 -6.94 -6.91 -5.06
N HIS A 14 -7.34 -6.12 -6.05
CA HIS A 14 -6.50 -5.05 -6.58
C HIS A 14 -6.56 -3.78 -5.75
N ASP A 15 -7.71 -3.45 -5.17
CA ASP A 15 -7.92 -2.25 -4.37
C ASP A 15 -8.83 -2.52 -3.16
N PRO A 16 -8.26 -2.69 -1.96
CA PRO A 16 -9.05 -2.89 -0.73
C PRO A 16 -9.98 -1.74 -0.39
N SER A 17 -9.66 -0.52 -0.84
CA SER A 17 -10.45 0.68 -0.58
C SER A 17 -11.68 0.78 -1.47
N ALA A 18 -11.82 -0.10 -2.47
CA ALA A 18 -12.96 -0.14 -3.38
C ALA A 18 -14.31 -0.16 -2.64
N LEU A 19 -14.38 -0.81 -1.46
CA LEU A 19 -15.58 -0.82 -0.61
C LEU A 19 -16.07 0.57 -0.18
N PHE A 20 -15.23 1.60 -0.30
CA PHE A 20 -15.53 2.97 0.10
C PHE A 20 -15.61 3.94 -1.11
N LYS A 21 -15.41 3.46 -2.34
CA LYS A 21 -15.38 4.30 -3.55
C LYS A 21 -16.75 4.49 -4.22
N PHE A 22 -17.82 3.90 -3.65
CA PHE A 22 -19.16 3.94 -4.23
C PHE A 22 -20.09 5.01 -3.62
N GLN A 23 -19.55 5.98 -2.85
CA GLN A 23 -20.31 7.10 -2.27
C GLN A 23 -21.57 6.64 -1.50
N GLU A 24 -22.73 7.27 -1.73
CA GLU A 24 -24.02 6.96 -1.09
C GLU A 24 -24.74 5.73 -1.72
N ASN A 25 -24.06 4.96 -2.57
CA ASN A 25 -24.67 3.83 -3.27
C ASN A 25 -24.62 2.53 -2.46
N ARG A 26 -25.35 1.52 -2.93
CA ARG A 26 -25.40 0.20 -2.31
C ARG A 26 -24.35 -0.71 -2.93
N ILE A 27 -23.60 -1.41 -2.10
CA ILE A 27 -22.58 -2.39 -2.46
C ILE A 27 -23.09 -3.77 -2.07
N ILE A 28 -23.06 -4.68 -3.02
CA ILE A 28 -23.48 -6.07 -2.87
C ILE A 28 -22.25 -6.93 -3.13
N ILE A 29 -21.82 -7.67 -2.12
CA ILE A 29 -20.70 -8.61 -2.22
C ILE A 29 -21.28 -10.02 -2.31
N PRO A 30 -21.17 -10.71 -3.44
CA PRO A 30 -21.53 -12.12 -3.53
C PRO A 30 -20.75 -12.95 -2.50
N ILE A 31 -21.38 -13.95 -1.89
CA ILE A 31 -20.72 -14.80 -0.87
C ILE A 31 -19.47 -15.50 -1.45
N THR A 32 -19.49 -15.86 -2.73
CA THR A 32 -18.35 -16.46 -3.44
C THR A 32 -17.10 -15.58 -3.41
N VAL A 33 -17.28 -14.25 -3.42
CA VAL A 33 -16.18 -13.29 -3.30
C VAL A 33 -15.53 -13.38 -1.92
N ILE A 34 -16.31 -13.59 -0.86
CA ILE A 34 -15.78 -13.79 0.49
C ILE A 34 -14.97 -15.09 0.57
N GLU A 35 -15.46 -16.17 -0.07
CA GLU A 35 -14.78 -17.46 -0.12
C GLU A 35 -13.44 -17.38 -0.89
N GLU A 36 -13.41 -16.63 -2.00
CA GLU A 36 -12.18 -16.36 -2.74
C GLU A 36 -11.20 -15.53 -1.93
N LEU A 37 -11.64 -14.43 -1.30
CA LEU A 37 -10.79 -13.62 -0.44
C LEU A 37 -10.13 -14.47 0.66
N ASP A 38 -10.85 -15.44 1.23
CA ASP A 38 -10.28 -16.32 2.25
C ASP A 38 -9.18 -17.24 1.69
N ARG A 39 -9.34 -17.74 0.47
CA ARG A 39 -8.29 -18.50 -0.24
C ARG A 39 -7.03 -17.65 -0.45
N PHE A 40 -7.19 -16.40 -0.89
CA PHE A 40 -6.07 -15.49 -1.15
C PHE A 40 -5.33 -15.01 0.10
N LYS A 41 -5.92 -15.08 1.31
CA LYS A 41 -5.22 -14.67 2.55
C LYS A 41 -3.92 -15.44 2.82
N LYS A 42 -3.78 -16.64 2.26
CA LYS A 42 -2.60 -17.50 2.40
C LYS A 42 -1.41 -16.98 1.59
N ASP A 43 -1.64 -16.11 0.62
CA ASP A 43 -0.60 -15.58 -0.23
C ASP A 43 0.26 -14.53 0.47
N LEU A 44 1.57 -14.59 0.23
CA LEU A 44 2.55 -13.64 0.76
C LEU A 44 2.74 -12.41 -0.14
N ASN A 45 2.06 -12.37 -1.29
CA ASN A 45 2.13 -11.29 -2.27
C ASN A 45 1.18 -10.11 -1.92
N MET A 46 1.12 -9.11 -2.79
CA MET A 46 0.23 -7.96 -2.65
C MET A 46 -1.25 -8.36 -2.65
N LEU A 47 -1.67 -9.35 -3.45
CA LEU A 47 -3.06 -9.83 -3.48
C LEU A 47 -3.46 -10.42 -2.12
N GLY A 48 -2.59 -11.22 -1.49
CA GLY A 48 -2.84 -11.77 -0.16
C GLY A 48 -2.80 -10.72 0.96
N ARG A 49 -1.99 -9.66 0.84
CA ARG A 49 -2.09 -8.48 1.73
C ARG A 49 -3.45 -7.80 1.56
N ASN A 50 -3.89 -7.58 0.33
CA ASN A 50 -5.14 -6.92 0.01
C ASN A 50 -6.35 -7.72 0.49
N ALA A 51 -6.36 -9.04 0.27
CA ALA A 51 -7.40 -9.94 0.79
C ALA A 51 -7.54 -9.89 2.31
N ARG A 52 -6.41 -9.86 3.05
CA ARG A 52 -6.39 -9.68 4.51
C ARG A 52 -6.94 -8.31 4.94
N THR A 53 -6.61 -7.24 4.21
CA THR A 53 -7.13 -5.89 4.47
C THR A 53 -8.63 -5.81 4.26
N VAL A 54 -9.14 -6.29 3.12
CA VAL A 54 -10.58 -6.35 2.81
C VAL A 54 -11.32 -7.15 3.89
N SER A 55 -10.78 -8.30 4.29
CA SER A 55 -11.39 -9.13 5.34
C SER A 55 -11.44 -8.44 6.69
N LYS A 56 -10.44 -7.62 7.04
CA LYS A 56 -10.48 -6.79 8.26
C LYS A 56 -11.57 -5.72 8.18
N PHE A 57 -11.75 -5.09 7.02
CA PHE A 57 -12.83 -4.12 6.82
C PHE A 57 -14.20 -4.79 6.97
N ILE A 58 -14.42 -5.93 6.33
CA ILE A 58 -15.68 -6.68 6.43
C ILE A 58 -15.93 -7.16 7.87
N ASP A 59 -14.91 -7.65 8.58
CA ASP A 59 -15.05 -8.07 9.99
C ASP A 59 -15.41 -6.89 10.90
N ARG A 60 -14.84 -5.71 10.66
CA ARG A 60 -15.21 -4.47 11.37
C ARG A 60 -16.67 -4.12 11.14
N MET A 61 -17.11 -4.10 9.88
CA MET A 61 -18.49 -3.75 9.52
C MET A 61 -19.51 -4.76 10.07
N ARG A 62 -19.16 -6.05 10.16
CA ARG A 62 -20.00 -7.08 10.82
C ARG A 62 -20.28 -6.78 12.30
N ARG A 63 -19.43 -5.99 12.96
CA ARG A 63 -19.65 -5.60 14.37
C ARG A 63 -20.64 -4.45 14.51
N GLU A 64 -20.88 -3.70 13.44
CA GLU A 64 -21.79 -2.56 13.40
C GLU A 64 -23.22 -2.96 13.01
N GLY A 65 -23.40 -4.15 12.41
CA GLY A 65 -24.73 -4.69 12.08
C GLY A 65 -24.69 -5.99 11.28
N SER A 66 -25.85 -6.40 10.78
CA SER A 66 -25.99 -7.63 9.98
C SER A 66 -25.57 -7.38 8.54
N LEU A 67 -24.50 -8.04 8.09
CA LEU A 67 -24.06 -8.00 6.69
C LEU A 67 -25.11 -8.54 5.71
N ALA A 68 -26.04 -9.39 6.17
CA ALA A 68 -27.10 -9.93 5.31
C ALA A 68 -28.19 -8.88 5.03
N GLU A 69 -28.54 -8.08 6.04
CA GLU A 69 -29.54 -7.01 5.94
C GLU A 69 -28.93 -5.72 5.35
N GLY A 70 -27.63 -5.53 5.57
CA GLY A 70 -26.86 -4.38 5.12
C GLY A 70 -26.36 -3.55 6.31
N VAL A 71 -25.16 -3.01 6.13
CA VAL A 71 -24.46 -2.16 7.10
C VAL A 71 -24.10 -0.83 6.43
N PRO A 72 -24.20 0.31 7.14
CA PRO A 72 -23.86 1.59 6.57
C PRO A 72 -22.37 1.67 6.22
N THR A 73 -22.03 2.31 5.09
CA THR A 73 -20.64 2.65 4.76
C THR A 73 -20.30 4.03 5.32
N GLU A 74 -19.01 4.30 5.53
CA GLU A 74 -18.51 5.62 5.98
C GLU A 74 -18.90 6.76 5.02
N THR A 75 -19.20 6.43 3.76
CA THR A 75 -19.60 7.36 2.69
C THR A 75 -21.11 7.60 2.59
N GLY A 76 -21.91 7.09 3.54
CA GLY A 76 -23.36 7.25 3.55
C GLY A 76 -24.13 6.23 2.70
N GLY A 77 -23.45 5.23 2.15
CA GLY A 77 -24.03 4.12 1.41
C GLY A 77 -24.38 2.93 2.31
N MET A 78 -24.63 1.77 1.70
CA MET A 78 -24.81 0.51 2.42
C MET A 78 -24.04 -0.63 1.76
N LEU A 79 -23.44 -1.50 2.56
CA LEU A 79 -22.77 -2.72 2.12
C LEU A 79 -23.54 -3.93 2.63
N ARG A 80 -23.77 -4.93 1.77
CA ARG A 80 -24.34 -6.21 2.18
C ARG A 80 -23.69 -7.38 1.46
N VAL A 81 -23.75 -8.55 2.09
CA VAL A 81 -23.30 -9.82 1.51
C VAL A 81 -24.52 -10.60 1.04
N ALA A 82 -24.48 -11.10 -0.20
CA ALA A 82 -25.61 -11.77 -0.84
C ALA A 82 -25.27 -13.18 -1.32
N PHE A 83 -26.23 -14.08 -1.22
CA PHE A 83 -26.20 -15.40 -1.85
C PHE A 83 -26.80 -15.33 -3.26
N ASP A 84 -26.42 -16.26 -4.13
CA ASP A 84 -26.90 -16.39 -5.51
C ASP A 84 -28.43 -16.57 -5.60
N GLY A 85 -29.01 -17.32 -4.66
CA GLY A 85 -30.47 -17.45 -4.50
C GLY A 85 -31.19 -17.80 -5.80
N ASP A 86 -32.31 -17.12 -6.07
CA ASP A 86 -33.14 -17.33 -7.28
C ASP A 86 -32.41 -16.99 -8.58
N GLY A 87 -31.33 -16.22 -8.50
CA GLY A 87 -30.54 -15.81 -9.66
C GLY A 87 -29.80 -16.96 -10.34
N ALA A 88 -29.50 -18.03 -9.60
CA ALA A 88 -28.85 -19.21 -10.16
C ALA A 88 -29.72 -19.94 -11.20
N ALA A 89 -31.05 -19.91 -11.02
CA ALA A 89 -32.01 -20.51 -11.95
C ALA A 89 -32.18 -19.72 -13.26
N LEU A 90 -31.73 -18.47 -13.30
CA LEU A 90 -31.82 -17.58 -14.46
C LEU A 90 -30.61 -17.70 -15.39
N LEU A 91 -29.57 -18.42 -14.98
CA LEU A 91 -28.38 -18.61 -15.80
C LEU A 91 -28.63 -19.62 -16.94
N PRO A 92 -28.24 -19.28 -18.19
CA PRO A 92 -28.24 -20.22 -19.31
C PRO A 92 -27.40 -21.47 -19.03
N ALA A 93 -27.79 -22.61 -19.63
CA ALA A 93 -27.11 -23.88 -19.45
C ALA A 93 -25.64 -23.83 -19.93
N GLU A 94 -25.37 -23.02 -20.95
CA GLU A 94 -24.05 -22.80 -21.53
C GLU A 94 -23.07 -22.15 -20.55
N LEU A 95 -23.57 -21.43 -19.55
CA LEU A 95 -22.72 -20.75 -18.58
C LEU A 95 -22.33 -21.63 -17.39
N GLN A 96 -22.93 -22.80 -17.17
CA GLN A 96 -22.74 -23.64 -15.96
C GLN A 96 -21.29 -24.12 -15.66
N GLY A 97 -20.31 -23.83 -16.52
CA GLY A 97 -18.92 -24.31 -16.42
C GLY A 97 -18.00 -23.60 -15.42
N ASN A 98 -18.09 -22.26 -15.25
CA ASN A 98 -17.21 -21.52 -14.30
C ASN A 98 -17.95 -21.10 -13.04
N ARG A 99 -17.92 -21.95 -12.00
CA ARG A 99 -18.77 -21.83 -10.81
C ARG A 99 -18.70 -20.48 -10.10
N GLU A 100 -17.53 -19.86 -10.06
CA GLU A 100 -17.26 -18.63 -9.31
C GLU A 100 -17.83 -17.38 -10.02
N ASP A 101 -17.41 -17.11 -11.27
CA ASP A 101 -17.98 -16.05 -12.13
C ASP A 101 -19.50 -16.12 -12.20
N ASN A 102 -20.03 -17.34 -12.34
CA ASN A 102 -21.46 -17.57 -12.48
C ASN A 102 -22.22 -17.20 -11.21
N GLN A 103 -21.66 -17.46 -10.04
CA GLN A 103 -22.29 -17.08 -8.78
C GLN A 103 -22.36 -15.55 -8.63
N ILE A 104 -21.35 -14.83 -9.10
CA ILE A 104 -21.38 -13.36 -9.15
C ILE A 104 -22.50 -12.88 -10.10
N LEU A 105 -22.59 -13.45 -11.30
CA LEU A 105 -23.64 -13.14 -12.27
C LEU A 105 -25.05 -13.50 -11.75
N ALA A 106 -25.18 -14.64 -11.07
CA ALA A 106 -26.43 -15.08 -10.46
C ALA A 106 -26.92 -14.06 -9.42
N VAL A 107 -26.03 -13.59 -8.52
CA VAL A 107 -26.40 -12.54 -7.57
C VAL A 107 -26.91 -11.28 -8.30
N ALA A 108 -26.20 -10.81 -9.33
CA ALA A 108 -26.63 -9.63 -10.09
C ALA A 108 -27.99 -9.82 -10.80
N LEU A 109 -28.25 -11.00 -11.37
CA LEU A 109 -29.54 -11.33 -11.98
C LEU A 109 -30.67 -11.43 -10.95
N GLY A 110 -30.43 -12.11 -9.83
CA GLY A 110 -31.42 -12.27 -8.76
C GLY A 110 -31.88 -10.92 -8.21
N GLU A 111 -30.95 -9.97 -8.07
CA GLU A 111 -31.27 -8.60 -7.67
C GLU A 111 -32.11 -7.87 -8.71
N LYS A 112 -31.87 -8.11 -10.00
CA LYS A 112 -32.62 -7.46 -11.09
C LYS A 112 -34.06 -7.94 -11.15
N VAL A 113 -34.29 -9.21 -10.80
CA VAL A 113 -35.63 -9.78 -10.72
C VAL A 113 -36.38 -9.33 -9.46
N ARG A 114 -35.68 -9.12 -8.34
CA ARG A 114 -36.29 -8.63 -7.10
C ARG A 114 -36.84 -7.21 -7.23
N ASP A 115 -36.17 -6.37 -8.02
CA ASP A 115 -36.61 -5.01 -8.31
C ASP A 115 -36.20 -4.62 -9.74
N GLU A 116 -37.16 -4.69 -10.68
CA GLU A 116 -36.91 -4.34 -12.09
C GLU A 116 -36.52 -2.87 -12.28
N ASN A 117 -36.86 -1.99 -11.32
CA ASN A 117 -36.48 -0.58 -11.36
C ASN A 117 -35.11 -0.32 -10.73
N ALA A 118 -34.52 -1.31 -10.05
CA ALA A 118 -33.20 -1.19 -9.45
C ALA A 118 -32.12 -1.07 -10.52
N ARG A 119 -31.29 -0.03 -10.41
CA ARG A 119 -30.11 0.13 -11.26
C ARG A 119 -28.98 -0.75 -10.74
N ILE A 120 -28.83 -1.92 -11.33
CA ILE A 120 -27.77 -2.87 -10.99
C ILE A 120 -26.60 -2.71 -11.95
N VAL A 121 -25.41 -2.62 -11.39
CA VAL A 121 -24.15 -2.49 -12.11
C VAL A 121 -23.17 -3.53 -11.56
N LEU A 122 -22.75 -4.45 -12.41
CA LEU A 122 -21.65 -5.35 -12.11
C LEU A 122 -20.33 -4.60 -12.28
N VAL A 123 -19.45 -4.66 -11.28
CA VAL A 123 -18.13 -4.03 -11.31
C VAL A 123 -17.08 -5.12 -11.30
N SER A 124 -16.31 -5.21 -12.38
CA SER A 124 -15.26 -6.22 -12.54
C SER A 124 -14.10 -5.67 -13.33
N LYS A 125 -12.88 -6.16 -13.06
CA LYS A 125 -11.69 -5.91 -13.89
C LYS A 125 -11.51 -6.95 -15.01
N ASP A 126 -12.27 -8.04 -14.99
CA ASP A 126 -12.19 -9.10 -15.99
C ASP A 126 -13.14 -8.81 -17.16
N THR A 127 -12.55 -8.60 -18.35
CA THR A 127 -13.28 -8.42 -19.59
C THR A 127 -14.23 -9.58 -19.90
N ASN A 128 -13.85 -10.83 -19.60
CA ASN A 128 -14.71 -12.00 -19.84
C ASN A 128 -15.97 -11.97 -18.97
N LEU A 129 -15.83 -11.62 -17.69
CA LEU A 129 -16.96 -11.51 -16.78
C LEU A 129 -17.91 -10.38 -17.23
N ARG A 130 -17.36 -9.25 -17.69
CA ARG A 130 -18.16 -8.15 -18.26
C ARG A 130 -18.89 -8.53 -19.55
N ILE A 131 -18.25 -9.28 -20.45
CA ILE A 131 -18.89 -9.80 -21.68
C ILE A 131 -20.05 -10.74 -21.33
N LYS A 132 -19.86 -11.65 -20.37
CA LYS A 132 -20.93 -12.56 -19.90
C LYS A 132 -22.11 -11.77 -19.31
N ALA A 133 -21.83 -10.74 -18.53
CA ALA A 133 -22.86 -9.88 -17.94
C ALA A 133 -23.67 -9.14 -19.03
N ASP A 134 -22.99 -8.58 -20.03
CA ASP A 134 -23.65 -7.89 -21.16
C ASP A 134 -24.54 -8.86 -21.96
N ALA A 135 -24.06 -10.08 -22.21
CA ALA A 135 -24.85 -11.14 -22.86
C ALA A 135 -26.11 -11.55 -22.07
N LEU A 136 -26.11 -11.35 -20.74
CA LEU A 136 -27.24 -11.57 -19.85
C LEU A 136 -28.12 -10.32 -19.65
N GLY A 137 -27.82 -9.22 -20.35
CA GLY A 137 -28.51 -7.94 -20.22
C GLY A 137 -28.27 -7.24 -18.87
N LEU A 138 -27.16 -7.56 -18.19
CA LEU A 138 -26.68 -6.83 -17.03
C LEU A 138 -25.73 -5.72 -17.47
N ARG A 139 -25.84 -4.55 -16.84
CA ARG A 139 -24.86 -3.48 -17.03
C ARG A 139 -23.59 -3.86 -16.28
N ALA A 140 -22.45 -3.84 -16.97
CA ALA A 140 -21.15 -4.06 -16.38
C ALA A 140 -20.20 -2.88 -16.63
N GLU A 141 -19.42 -2.50 -15.62
CA GLU A 141 -18.46 -1.40 -15.67
C GLU A 141 -17.07 -1.89 -15.23
N ASP A 142 -16.02 -1.35 -15.86
CA ASP A 142 -14.64 -1.60 -15.42
C ASP A 142 -14.38 -0.88 -14.10
N PHE A 143 -13.60 -1.51 -13.22
CA PHE A 143 -13.11 -0.83 -12.03
C PHE A 143 -11.79 -0.13 -12.34
N GLU A 144 -11.90 1.12 -12.77
CA GLU A 144 -10.77 2.04 -12.84
C GLU A 144 -10.38 2.47 -11.42
N SER A 145 -9.64 1.60 -10.72
CA SER A 145 -8.84 2.05 -9.60
C SER A 145 -7.68 2.82 -10.22
N ASP A 146 -7.76 4.15 -10.21
CA ASP A 146 -6.53 4.94 -10.23
C ASP A 146 -5.57 4.30 -9.22
N ARG A 147 -4.38 4.02 -9.75
CA ARG A 147 -3.28 3.25 -9.14
C ARG A 147 -3.25 3.44 -7.63
N VAL A 148 -2.94 2.37 -6.86
CA VAL A 148 -2.54 2.53 -5.45
C VAL A 148 -1.49 3.63 -5.40
N ASP A 149 -1.91 4.81 -4.97
CA ASP A 149 -1.08 5.98 -5.09
C ASP A 149 -0.04 5.85 -3.99
N VAL A 150 1.23 5.73 -4.37
CA VAL A 150 2.34 5.80 -3.40
C VAL A 150 2.25 7.10 -2.59
N GLU A 151 1.49 8.07 -3.11
CA GLU A 151 1.15 9.36 -2.52
C GLU A 151 0.19 9.27 -1.32
N GLU A 152 -0.60 8.20 -1.19
CA GLU A 152 -1.47 7.93 -0.03
C GLU A 152 -0.74 7.24 1.14
N LEU A 153 0.45 6.67 0.90
CA LEU A 153 1.27 6.12 1.97
C LEU A 153 1.84 7.26 2.84
N TYR A 154 1.87 7.04 4.16
CA TYR A 154 2.53 7.96 5.07
C TYR A 154 3.96 8.26 4.61
N LYS A 155 4.21 9.52 4.26
CA LYS A 155 5.46 9.97 3.61
C LYS A 155 6.66 10.00 4.57
N GLY A 156 6.42 9.91 5.88
CA GLY A 156 7.45 10.06 6.90
C GLY A 156 7.87 11.50 7.17
N TYR A 157 7.30 12.48 6.46
CA TYR A 157 7.60 13.89 6.66
C TYR A 157 6.39 14.78 6.34
N ARG A 158 6.42 16.01 6.88
CA ARG A 158 5.50 17.09 6.50
C ARG A 158 6.26 18.39 6.27
N GLU A 159 5.66 19.29 5.48
CA GLU A 159 6.21 20.62 5.27
C GLU A 159 5.50 21.62 6.19
N VAL A 160 6.26 22.51 6.83
CA VAL A 160 5.73 23.48 7.80
C VAL A 160 6.33 24.86 7.49
N THR A 161 5.46 25.85 7.37
CA THR A 161 5.88 27.25 7.27
C THR A 161 6.10 27.82 8.66
N VAL A 162 7.28 28.40 8.88
CA VAL A 162 7.69 28.98 10.16
C VAL A 162 8.29 30.37 9.95
N GLU A 163 8.26 31.18 11.01
CA GLU A 163 8.92 32.49 11.02
C GLU A 163 10.44 32.37 10.90
N LYS A 164 11.07 33.36 10.28
CA LYS A 164 12.54 33.40 10.14
C LYS A 164 13.26 33.29 11.49
N ALA A 165 12.78 34.03 12.48
CA ALA A 165 13.35 34.01 13.83
C ALA A 165 13.34 32.60 14.46
N TRP A 166 12.33 31.78 14.12
CA TRP A 166 12.26 30.40 14.60
C TRP A 166 13.34 29.53 13.96
N ILE A 167 13.55 29.65 12.63
CA ILE A 167 14.61 28.92 11.92
C ILE A 167 16.00 29.32 12.44
N ASP A 168 16.23 30.62 12.62
CA ASP A 168 17.52 31.14 13.10
C ASP A 168 17.83 30.60 14.51
N ALA A 169 16.84 30.59 15.41
CA ALA A 169 16.98 29.98 16.74
C ALA A 169 17.20 28.46 16.66
N PHE A 170 16.48 27.76 15.77
CA PHE A 170 16.62 26.31 15.59
C PHE A 170 18.02 25.91 15.09
N PHE A 171 18.64 26.71 14.21
CA PHE A 171 20.04 26.50 13.81
C PHE A 171 21.04 26.80 14.93
N ALA A 172 20.76 27.78 15.77
CA ALA A 172 21.64 28.15 16.89
C ALA A 172 21.63 27.10 18.01
N GLU A 173 20.44 26.60 18.38
CA GLU A 173 20.25 25.66 19.49
C GLU A 173 20.37 24.19 19.07
N GLY A 174 20.16 23.87 17.79
CA GLY A 174 20.16 22.51 17.25
C GLY A 174 18.91 21.68 17.59
N GLU A 175 18.02 22.18 18.45
CA GLU A 175 16.72 21.61 18.75
C GLU A 175 15.70 22.71 19.11
N SER A 176 14.40 22.44 18.95
CA SER A 176 13.33 23.37 19.32
C SER A 176 12.04 22.63 19.68
N ILE A 177 11.13 23.31 20.37
CA ILE A 177 9.75 22.81 20.55
C ILE A 177 9.04 22.73 19.20
N PRO A 178 8.11 21.79 18.97
CA PRO A 178 7.38 21.67 17.71
C PRO A 178 6.73 23.01 17.28
N PRO A 179 6.94 23.45 16.02
CA PRO A 179 6.39 24.72 15.53
C PRO A 179 4.88 24.67 15.23
N VAL A 180 4.32 23.47 15.15
CA VAL A 180 2.87 23.18 15.03
C VAL A 180 2.47 22.31 16.22
N GLY A 181 1.19 22.29 16.58
CA GLY A 181 0.63 21.52 17.72
C GLY A 181 1.27 20.14 17.86
N GLY A 182 2.31 20.04 18.70
CA GLY A 182 3.27 18.94 18.68
C GLY A 182 2.71 17.60 19.14
N GLU A 183 1.45 17.57 19.57
CA GLU A 183 0.73 16.37 19.97
C GLU A 183 0.34 15.50 18.77
N ASP A 184 0.22 16.10 17.58
CA ASP A 184 -0.14 15.41 16.33
C ASP A 184 1.08 14.95 15.50
N LEU A 185 2.30 15.13 16.02
CA LEU A 185 3.52 14.65 15.37
C LEU A 185 3.77 13.19 15.70
N LEU A 186 4.05 12.40 14.67
CA LEU A 186 4.35 10.98 14.82
C LEU A 186 5.82 10.76 15.21
N PRO A 187 6.15 9.70 15.96
CA PRO A 187 7.54 9.35 16.25
C PRO A 187 8.39 9.27 14.99
N ASN A 188 9.57 9.89 15.01
CA ASN A 188 10.52 9.97 13.89
C ASN A 188 9.97 10.68 12.63
N GLU A 189 8.87 11.42 12.74
CA GLU A 189 8.39 12.25 11.63
C GLU A 189 9.37 13.38 11.34
N TYR A 190 9.71 13.55 10.07
CA TYR A 190 10.57 14.63 9.61
C TYR A 190 9.77 15.89 9.29
N LEU A 191 10.37 17.05 9.57
CA LEU A 191 9.82 18.36 9.25
C LEU A 191 10.70 19.06 8.21
N VAL A 192 10.08 19.43 7.10
CA VAL A 192 10.67 20.35 6.11
C VAL A 192 10.18 21.76 6.46
N LEU A 193 11.02 22.49 7.17
CA LEU A 193 10.72 23.84 7.64
C LEU A 193 11.07 24.83 6.54
N ARG A 194 10.14 25.71 6.19
CA ARG A 194 10.33 26.76 5.18
C ARG A 194 9.90 28.10 5.72
N ASN A 195 10.56 29.17 5.28
CA ASN A 195 10.07 30.53 5.50
C ASN A 195 9.79 31.25 4.16
N SER A 196 9.11 32.39 4.26
CA SER A 196 8.79 33.27 3.12
C SER A 196 10.03 33.90 2.47
N SER A 197 11.18 33.87 3.14
CA SER A 197 12.46 34.43 2.67
C SER A 197 13.45 33.38 2.12
N SER A 198 12.96 32.21 1.68
CA SER A 198 13.74 31.12 1.07
C SER A 198 14.74 30.38 1.97
N GLN A 199 14.78 30.63 3.29
CA GLN A 199 15.52 29.76 4.21
C GLN A 199 14.71 28.48 4.47
N SER A 200 15.43 27.38 4.68
CA SER A 200 14.83 26.10 5.04
C SER A 200 15.69 25.34 6.04
N ALA A 201 15.05 24.48 6.81
CA ALA A 201 15.72 23.57 7.74
C ALA A 201 15.03 22.20 7.71
N LEU A 202 15.80 21.16 8.01
CA LEU A 202 15.28 19.81 8.17
C LEU A 202 15.37 19.41 9.64
N GLY A 203 14.26 18.97 10.21
CA GLY A 203 14.21 18.47 11.58
C GLY A 203 13.57 17.10 11.69
N ARG A 204 13.83 16.38 12.79
CA ARG A 204 13.15 15.12 13.12
C ARG A 204 12.52 15.23 14.51
N TYR A 205 11.27 14.78 14.64
CA TYR A 205 10.58 14.80 15.92
C TYR A 205 11.02 13.65 16.83
N ASP A 206 11.36 14.00 18.07
CA ASP A 206 11.62 13.08 19.18
C ASP A 206 10.45 13.15 20.18
N PRO A 207 9.62 12.08 20.26
CA PRO A 207 8.45 12.07 21.13
C PRO A 207 8.81 12.01 22.62
N ALA A 208 9.99 11.46 22.99
CA ALA A 208 10.40 11.34 24.38
C ALA A 208 10.77 12.70 24.97
N ARG A 209 11.38 13.57 24.15
CA ARG A 209 11.74 14.93 24.53
C ARG A 209 10.67 15.96 24.20
N ARG A 210 9.67 15.59 23.39
CA ARG A 210 8.70 16.50 22.76
C ARG A 210 9.39 17.66 22.06
N LYS A 211 10.49 17.37 21.36
CA LYS A 211 11.31 18.35 20.62
C LYS A 211 11.53 17.90 19.19
N VAL A 212 11.77 18.86 18.31
CA VAL A 212 12.29 18.64 16.98
C VAL A 212 13.80 18.86 17.06
N ARG A 213 14.59 17.88 16.63
CA ARG A 213 16.06 18.00 16.53
C ARG A 213 16.46 18.36 15.10
N LEU A 214 17.46 19.22 14.94
CA LEU A 214 18.03 19.55 13.64
C LEU A 214 18.73 18.32 13.05
N LEU A 215 18.56 18.09 11.74
CA LEU A 215 19.26 17.00 11.07
C LEU A 215 20.76 17.32 10.94
N PRO A 216 21.64 16.31 11.07
CA PRO A 216 23.05 16.51 10.86
C PRO A 216 23.34 16.89 9.41
N SER A 217 24.29 17.79 9.21
CA SER A 217 24.87 18.02 7.89
C SER A 217 25.80 16.85 7.56
N PHE A 218 25.45 15.99 6.61
CA PHE A 218 26.33 14.93 6.09
C PHE A 218 27.47 15.53 5.26
N LYS A 219 28.42 16.20 5.94
CA LYS A 219 29.58 16.87 5.34
C LYS A 219 30.58 15.85 4.78
N GLU A 220 30.74 14.75 5.51
CA GLU A 220 31.51 13.59 5.10
C GLU A 220 30.58 12.60 4.37
N ASP A 221 31.13 11.94 3.36
CA ASP A 221 30.43 10.83 2.72
C ASP A 221 30.39 9.61 3.64
N ILE A 222 29.34 8.82 3.46
CA ILE A 222 29.17 7.53 4.13
C ILE A 222 29.48 6.50 3.06
N TRP A 223 30.70 5.94 3.11
CA TRP A 223 31.19 4.99 2.10
C TRP A 223 31.03 5.56 0.67
N GLY A 224 31.55 6.76 0.40
CA GLY A 224 31.45 7.37 -0.94
C GLY A 224 30.07 7.93 -1.31
N VAL A 225 29.04 7.77 -0.46
CA VAL A 225 27.68 8.27 -0.73
C VAL A 225 27.35 9.50 0.09
N ARG A 226 26.82 10.52 -0.58
CA ARG A 226 26.20 11.70 0.04
C ARG A 226 24.74 11.81 -0.37
N PRO A 227 23.85 12.24 0.55
CA PRO A 227 22.45 12.43 0.23
C PRO A 227 22.29 13.59 -0.76
N ARG A 228 21.60 13.33 -1.88
CA ARG A 228 21.41 14.31 -2.97
C ARG A 228 20.13 15.14 -2.84
N ASN A 229 19.21 14.73 -1.98
CA ASN A 229 17.94 15.40 -1.72
C ASN A 229 17.52 15.21 -0.26
N LYS A 230 16.37 15.81 0.12
CA LYS A 230 15.83 15.75 1.49
C LYS A 230 15.46 14.32 1.89
N GLU A 231 14.91 13.53 0.97
CA GLU A 231 14.49 12.15 1.24
C GLU A 231 15.68 11.23 1.54
N GLN A 232 16.80 11.39 0.82
CA GLN A 232 18.03 10.65 1.09
C GLN A 232 18.69 11.11 2.40
N HIS A 233 18.57 12.40 2.76
CA HIS A 233 18.97 12.90 4.08
C HIS A 233 18.18 12.19 5.19
N PHE A 234 16.86 12.11 5.05
CA PHE A 234 16.00 11.40 6.00
C PHE A 234 16.36 9.92 6.12
N ALA A 235 16.64 9.27 4.98
CA ALA A 235 17.03 7.88 4.95
C ALA A 235 18.36 7.63 5.69
N LEU A 236 19.39 8.42 5.42
CA LEU A 236 20.68 8.25 6.12
C LEU A 236 20.59 8.60 7.60
N ASP A 237 19.83 9.65 7.97
CA ASP A 237 19.64 10.03 9.38
C ASP A 237 18.98 8.90 10.18
N ILE A 238 17.94 8.26 9.64
CA ILE A 238 17.25 7.18 10.35
C ILE A 238 18.04 5.86 10.31
N LEU A 239 18.75 5.57 9.22
CA LEU A 239 19.54 4.34 9.08
C LEU A 239 20.76 4.30 10.01
N LEU A 240 21.31 5.47 10.34
CA LEU A 240 22.47 5.59 11.23
C LEU A 240 22.08 5.74 12.71
N ASP A 241 20.79 5.81 13.02
CA ASP A 241 20.28 5.92 14.38
C ASP A 241 20.05 4.55 15.02
N ASP A 242 20.92 4.18 15.97
CA ASP A 242 20.86 2.89 16.65
C ASP A 242 19.65 2.72 17.57
N SER A 243 18.92 3.79 17.89
CA SER A 243 17.68 3.70 18.65
C SER A 243 16.53 3.10 17.82
N VAL A 244 16.62 3.14 16.49
CA VAL A 244 15.59 2.65 15.57
C VAL A 244 15.99 1.27 15.05
N LYS A 245 15.30 0.23 15.52
CA LYS A 245 15.66 -1.17 15.20
C LYS A 245 15.13 -1.67 13.86
N LEU A 246 14.13 -1.00 13.30
CA LEU A 246 13.49 -1.37 12.04
C LEU A 246 13.21 -0.12 11.22
N VAL A 247 13.82 -0.05 10.04
CA VAL A 247 13.62 1.03 9.07
C VAL A 247 12.98 0.46 7.82
N THR A 248 11.88 1.06 7.38
CA THR A 248 11.25 0.75 6.09
C THR A 248 11.48 1.91 5.14
N LEU A 249 12.15 1.66 4.00
CA LEU A 249 12.35 2.65 2.95
C LEU A 249 11.44 2.34 1.77
N ALA A 250 10.50 3.24 1.49
CA ALA A 250 9.63 3.20 0.32
C ALA A 250 10.00 4.33 -0.65
N GLY A 251 9.91 4.08 -1.95
CA GLY A 251 10.21 5.08 -2.97
C GLY A 251 10.36 4.48 -4.36
N LYS A 252 10.29 5.32 -5.40
CA LYS A 252 10.40 4.91 -6.81
C LYS A 252 11.66 4.07 -7.09
N ALA A 253 11.64 3.23 -8.12
CA ALA A 253 12.83 2.49 -8.55
C ALA A 253 13.98 3.48 -8.88
N GLY A 254 15.22 3.09 -8.59
CA GLY A 254 16.41 3.92 -8.86
C GLY A 254 16.69 5.06 -7.87
N THR A 255 15.91 5.20 -6.79
CA THR A 255 16.09 6.27 -5.77
C THR A 255 17.24 6.06 -4.77
N GLY A 256 18.02 4.97 -4.91
CA GLY A 256 19.18 4.69 -4.07
C GLY A 256 18.90 4.00 -2.74
N LYS A 257 17.67 3.51 -2.49
CA LYS A 257 17.29 2.85 -1.21
C LYS A 257 18.27 1.76 -0.77
N THR A 258 18.57 0.82 -1.68
CA THR A 258 19.48 -0.31 -1.39
C THR A 258 20.91 0.18 -1.19
N LEU A 259 21.38 1.11 -2.04
CA LEU A 259 22.71 1.69 -1.93
C LEU A 259 22.92 2.38 -0.57
N LEU A 260 21.97 3.23 -0.14
CA LEU A 260 22.03 3.94 1.14
C LEU A 260 21.99 2.97 2.33
N ALA A 261 21.17 1.92 2.25
CA ALA A 261 21.08 0.90 3.29
C ALA A 261 22.39 0.10 3.41
N ILE A 262 23.03 -0.24 2.28
CA ILE A 262 24.33 -0.93 2.28
C ILE A 262 25.42 0.01 2.82
N ALA A 263 25.48 1.26 2.37
CA ALA A 263 26.46 2.24 2.85
C ALA A 263 26.34 2.47 4.37
N ALA A 264 25.13 2.63 4.89
CA ALA A 264 24.90 2.74 6.33
C ALA A 264 25.26 1.45 7.07
N GLY A 265 24.92 0.29 6.50
CA GLY A 265 25.28 -1.02 7.05
C GLY A 265 26.78 -1.23 7.14
N LEU A 266 27.54 -0.89 6.09
CA LEU A 266 28.99 -1.00 6.04
C LEU A 266 29.65 -0.06 7.05
N ARG A 267 29.20 1.20 7.15
CA ARG A 267 29.65 2.12 8.19
C ARG A 267 29.45 1.51 9.58
N LYS A 268 28.25 0.96 9.84
CA LYS A 268 27.89 0.38 11.13
C LYS A 268 28.66 -0.91 11.48
N THR A 269 29.16 -1.65 10.50
CA THR A 269 29.95 -2.87 10.73
C THR A 269 31.46 -2.64 10.72
N SER A 270 31.95 -1.75 9.87
CA SER A 270 33.38 -1.59 9.59
C SER A 270 33.99 -0.37 10.28
N ASP A 271 33.25 0.73 10.41
CA ASP A 271 33.77 1.99 10.96
C ASP A 271 33.35 2.16 12.42
N ASP A 272 32.05 2.02 12.69
CA ASP A 272 31.48 2.17 14.04
C ASP A 272 31.65 0.90 14.90
N GLU A 273 31.97 -0.25 14.27
CA GLU A 273 32.04 -1.60 14.87
C GLU A 273 30.81 -1.98 15.74
N ALA A 274 29.66 -1.35 15.48
CA ALA A 274 28.42 -1.56 16.23
C ALA A 274 27.79 -2.94 15.97
N TYR A 275 28.08 -3.53 14.81
CA TYR A 275 27.61 -4.85 14.42
C TYR A 275 28.74 -5.69 13.83
N GLN A 276 28.71 -7.01 14.07
CA GLN A 276 29.76 -7.92 13.59
C GLN A 276 29.68 -8.21 12.08
N ARG A 277 28.47 -8.19 11.49
CA ARG A 277 28.23 -8.60 10.11
C ARG A 277 27.01 -7.89 9.51
N LEU A 278 27.09 -7.58 8.23
CA LEU A 278 25.97 -7.13 7.40
C LEU A 278 25.38 -8.32 6.65
N LEU A 279 24.08 -8.57 6.82
CA LEU A 279 23.35 -9.60 6.08
C LEU A 279 22.39 -8.94 5.10
N VAL A 280 22.50 -9.29 3.82
CA VAL A 280 21.56 -8.84 2.78
C VAL A 280 20.74 -10.04 2.32
N SER A 281 19.42 -9.93 2.43
CA SER A 281 18.48 -10.94 1.94
C SER A 281 17.64 -10.35 0.83
N ARG A 282 17.52 -11.09 -0.28
CA ARG A 282 16.63 -10.76 -1.39
C ARG A 282 15.70 -11.94 -1.63
N PRO A 283 14.37 -11.72 -1.70
CA PRO A 283 13.46 -12.80 -2.00
C PRO A 283 13.64 -13.24 -3.47
N VAL A 284 13.77 -14.54 -3.67
CA VAL A 284 14.00 -15.16 -4.99
C VAL A 284 12.64 -15.35 -5.68
N PHE A 285 12.01 -14.26 -6.11
CA PHE A 285 10.77 -14.31 -6.90
C PHE A 285 11.03 -13.84 -8.33
N PRO A 286 10.72 -14.67 -9.35
CA PRO A 286 10.81 -14.26 -10.74
C PRO A 286 9.83 -13.11 -11.06
N MET A 287 10.37 -11.98 -11.51
CA MET A 287 9.59 -10.89 -12.12
C MET A 287 9.51 -11.14 -13.63
N GLY A 288 8.82 -12.22 -14.04
CA GLY A 288 8.72 -12.61 -15.46
C GLY A 288 8.54 -14.12 -15.66
N LYS A 289 8.81 -14.60 -16.89
CA LYS A 289 8.88 -16.05 -17.15
C LYS A 289 9.93 -16.66 -16.23
N ASP A 290 9.52 -17.71 -15.52
CA ASP A 290 10.43 -18.54 -14.73
C ASP A 290 11.62 -18.93 -15.62
N ILE A 291 12.85 -18.74 -15.14
CA ILE A 291 14.06 -18.85 -15.98
C ILE A 291 14.30 -20.32 -16.40
N GLY A 292 13.41 -21.23 -15.98
CA GLY A 292 13.59 -22.65 -16.15
C GLY A 292 14.80 -23.13 -15.36
N PHE A 293 15.22 -24.36 -15.64
CA PHE A 293 16.47 -24.89 -15.08
C PHE A 293 17.66 -24.21 -15.76
N LEU A 294 18.13 -23.10 -15.20
CA LEU A 294 19.50 -22.66 -15.44
C LEU A 294 20.43 -23.86 -15.13
N PRO A 295 21.32 -24.27 -16.06
CA PRO A 295 22.37 -25.22 -15.75
C PRO A 295 23.34 -24.55 -14.77
N GLY A 296 23.93 -25.34 -13.86
CA GLY A 296 24.85 -24.83 -12.85
C GLY A 296 24.44 -25.12 -11.42
N ASP A 297 25.29 -24.72 -10.48
CA ASP A 297 25.04 -24.84 -9.05
C ASP A 297 24.07 -23.77 -8.53
N VAL A 298 23.71 -23.83 -7.25
CA VAL A 298 22.77 -22.87 -6.65
C VAL A 298 23.29 -21.44 -6.73
N GLU A 299 24.61 -21.25 -6.63
CA GLU A 299 25.24 -19.93 -6.62
C GLU A 299 25.19 -19.28 -8.01
N GLU A 300 25.49 -20.04 -9.07
CA GLU A 300 25.38 -19.59 -10.47
C GLU A 300 23.95 -19.17 -10.84
N LYS A 301 22.94 -19.88 -10.30
CA LYS A 301 21.52 -19.54 -10.50
C LYS A 301 21.08 -18.28 -9.76
N LEU A 302 21.65 -18.05 -8.57
CA LEU A 302 21.31 -16.90 -7.73
C LEU A 302 22.13 -15.66 -8.08
N LYS A 303 23.28 -15.81 -8.74
CA LYS A 303 24.19 -14.72 -9.08
C LYS A 303 23.50 -13.54 -9.79
N PRO A 304 22.65 -13.74 -10.83
CA PRO A 304 21.95 -12.62 -11.47
C PRO A 304 21.04 -11.82 -10.52
N TRP A 305 20.48 -12.48 -9.50
CA TRP A 305 19.61 -11.86 -8.51
C TRP A 305 20.39 -11.03 -7.49
N MET A 306 21.61 -11.47 -7.18
CA MET A 306 22.47 -10.80 -6.20
C MET A 306 23.39 -9.76 -6.83
N GLN A 307 23.61 -9.79 -8.15
CA GLN A 307 24.49 -8.87 -8.87
C GLN A 307 24.25 -7.39 -8.52
N PRO A 308 23.01 -6.86 -8.45
CA PRO A 308 22.80 -5.45 -8.10
C PRO A 308 23.25 -5.09 -6.68
N ILE A 309 23.33 -6.06 -5.77
CA ILE A 309 23.86 -5.84 -4.42
C ILE A 309 25.39 -5.79 -4.48
N PHE A 310 26.01 -6.72 -5.20
CA PHE A 310 27.47 -6.72 -5.41
C PHE A 310 27.94 -5.45 -6.12
N ASP A 311 27.26 -5.01 -7.18
CA ASP A 311 27.59 -3.78 -7.90
C ASP A 311 27.54 -2.54 -6.97
N ASN A 312 26.60 -2.50 -6.01
CA ASN A 312 26.57 -1.44 -5.01
C ASN A 312 27.76 -1.52 -4.06
N VAL A 313 28.14 -2.73 -3.62
CA VAL A 313 29.31 -2.90 -2.73
C VAL A 313 30.61 -2.57 -3.46
N GLU A 314 30.76 -2.89 -4.74
CA GLU A 314 31.93 -2.53 -5.55
C GLU A 314 32.02 -1.01 -5.83
N TYR A 315 30.87 -0.33 -5.87
CA TYR A 315 30.81 1.12 -6.04
C TYR A 315 31.22 1.91 -4.79
N LEU A 316 30.96 1.35 -3.60
CA LEU A 316 31.22 1.94 -2.28
C LEU A 316 32.68 1.75 -1.85
#